data_AF-A0A9P5DR65-F1
#
_entry.id   AF-A0A9P5DR65-F1
#
_cell.length_a   1.000
_cell.length_b   1.000
_cell.length_c   1.000
_cell.angle_alpha   90.00
_cell.angle_beta   90.00
_cell.angle_gamma   90.00
#
_symmetry.space_group_name_H-M   'P 1'
#
loop_
_entity.id
_entity.type
_entity.pdbx_description
1 polymer ?
#
loop_
_entity_poly.entity_id
_entity_poly.type
_entity_poly.pdbx_seq_one_letter_code
_entity_poly.pdbx_strand_id
1 'polypeptide(L)'
;MASSTASPPAATDPFDMGIHTPANLNRGARAALLQNSPATVNGTIGVLPVPGRMAQTPSSPLVAATAAAATEGAARAKSSSIFEQQPISIIESANDLAREHAEEYNAKLMVFQTFCAKFEEAAQQFATGPQRRFAQQFADSFLGI
;
A
#
# COMPACT_ATOMS: atom_id res chain seq x y z
N MET A 1 -36.56 54.31 17.33
CA MET A 1 -35.09 54.25 17.24
C MET A 1 -34.67 52.83 17.59
N ALA A 2 -34.33 52.00 16.61
CA ALA A 2 -33.82 50.64 16.87
C ALA A 2 -32.30 50.72 16.98
N SER A 3 -31.75 50.38 18.16
CA SER A 3 -30.30 50.26 18.35
C SER A 3 -29.80 49.01 17.62
N SER A 4 -28.88 49.21 16.68
CA SER A 4 -28.12 48.14 16.04
C SER A 4 -27.16 47.56 17.07
N THR A 5 -27.41 46.32 17.49
CA THR A 5 -26.44 45.54 18.28
C THR A 5 -25.21 45.27 17.41
N ALA A 6 -24.09 45.88 17.78
CA ALA A 6 -22.80 45.63 17.15
C ALA A 6 -22.47 44.12 17.29
N SER A 7 -22.06 43.52 16.17
CA SER A 7 -21.62 42.13 16.10
C SER A 7 -20.50 41.88 17.11
N PRO A 8 -20.44 40.71 17.77
CA PRO A 8 -19.31 40.37 18.62
C PRO A 8 -18.01 40.47 17.81
N PRO A 9 -16.88 40.86 18.44
CA PRO A 9 -15.61 40.95 17.74
C PRO A 9 -15.30 39.60 17.09
N ALA A 10 -14.93 39.65 15.80
CA ALA A 10 -14.59 38.46 15.04
C ALA A 10 -13.54 37.66 15.83
N ALA A 11 -13.85 36.41 16.15
CA ALA A 11 -12.92 35.51 16.81
C ALA A 11 -11.60 35.49 16.02
N THR A 12 -10.49 35.74 16.71
CA THR A 12 -9.14 35.58 16.16
C THR A 12 -9.07 34.22 15.48
N ASP A 13 -8.63 34.16 14.23
CA ASP A 13 -8.59 32.90 13.50
C ASP A 13 -7.75 31.88 14.27
N PRO A 14 -8.31 30.74 14.70
CA PRO A 14 -7.59 29.75 15.49
C PRO A 14 -6.42 29.11 14.71
N PHE A 15 -6.34 29.33 13.40
CA PHE A 15 -5.25 28.85 12.55
C PHE A 15 -4.27 29.95 12.15
N ASP A 16 -4.41 31.17 12.68
CA ASP A 16 -3.41 32.22 12.57
C ASP A 16 -2.29 31.94 13.56
N MET A 17 -1.22 31.32 13.06
CA MET A 17 -0.02 31.01 13.84
C MET A 17 1.03 32.13 13.72
N GLY A 18 0.63 33.32 13.27
CA GLY A 18 1.53 34.44 13.02
C GLY A 18 2.62 34.08 12.02
N ILE A 19 3.88 34.21 12.43
CA ILE A 19 5.07 33.94 11.60
C ILE A 19 5.19 32.47 11.15
N HIS A 20 4.46 31.55 11.78
CA HIS A 20 4.48 30.13 11.44
C HIS A 20 3.32 29.71 10.54
N THR A 21 2.48 30.65 10.10
CA THR A 21 1.36 30.35 9.20
C THR A 21 1.89 29.89 7.83
N PRO A 22 1.56 28.67 7.37
CA PRO A 22 2.00 28.19 6.07
C PRO A 22 1.43 29.05 4.93
N ALA A 23 2.28 29.43 3.97
CA ALA A 23 1.90 30.29 2.85
C ALA A 23 0.78 29.70 1.96
N ASN A 24 0.60 28.38 1.97
CA ASN A 24 -0.42 27.67 1.20
C ASN A 24 -1.69 27.35 1.99
N LEU A 25 -1.89 27.95 3.17
CA LEU A 25 -3.07 27.68 3.99
C LEU A 25 -4.33 28.29 3.36
N ASN A 26 -5.19 27.43 2.79
CA ASN A 26 -6.51 27.85 2.30
C ASN A 26 -7.51 27.97 3.48
N ARG A 27 -7.56 29.16 4.08
CA ARG A 27 -8.41 29.47 5.23
C ARG A 27 -9.90 29.27 4.93
N GLY A 28 -10.36 29.63 3.73
CA GLY A 28 -11.77 29.51 3.32
C GLY A 28 -12.24 28.06 3.23
N ALA A 29 -11.44 27.19 2.62
CA ALA A 29 -11.75 25.77 2.48
C ALA A 29 -11.84 25.07 3.85
N ARG A 30 -10.93 25.41 4.77
CA ARG A 30 -10.93 24.84 6.12
C ARG A 30 -12.10 25.36 6.95
N ALA A 31 -12.41 26.65 6.87
CA ALA A 31 -13.57 27.22 7.54
C ALA A 31 -14.84 26.49 7.08
N ALA A 32 -15.04 26.30 5.77
CA ALA A 32 -16.17 25.57 5.22
C ALA A 32 -16.27 24.13 5.75
N LEU A 33 -15.14 23.42 5.86
CA LEU A 33 -15.10 22.06 6.41
C LEU A 33 -15.54 22.02 7.89
N LEU A 34 -15.18 23.04 8.66
CA LEU A 34 -15.41 23.11 10.10
C LEU A 34 -16.75 23.75 10.49
N GLN A 35 -17.48 24.34 9.54
CA GLN A 35 -18.74 25.05 9.80
C GLN A 35 -19.77 24.23 10.58
N ASN A 36 -19.76 22.90 10.42
CA ASN A 36 -20.69 21.99 11.09
C ASN A 36 -20.03 21.12 12.17
N SER A 37 -18.76 21.36 12.47
CA SER A 37 -18.07 20.63 13.54
C SER A 37 -18.49 21.18 14.92
N PRO A 38 -18.71 20.31 15.92
CA PRO A 38 -18.97 20.78 17.27
C PRO A 38 -17.77 21.59 17.78
N ALA A 39 -18.03 22.70 18.45
CA ALA A 39 -16.98 23.52 19.06
C ALA A 39 -16.11 22.66 19.96
N THR A 40 -14.80 22.77 19.80
CA THR A 40 -13.81 22.02 20.57
C THR A 40 -14.11 22.18 22.06
N VAL A 41 -14.52 21.09 22.73
CA VAL A 41 -14.56 21.05 24.19
C VAL A 41 -13.13 21.21 24.66
N ASN A 42 -12.85 22.28 25.40
CA ASN A 42 -11.58 22.49 26.09
C ASN A 42 -11.44 21.43 27.20
N GLY A 43 -11.09 20.21 26.82
CA GLY A 43 -10.68 19.15 27.73
C GLY A 43 -9.15 19.09 27.78
N THR A 44 -8.59 18.94 28.97
CA THR A 44 -7.17 18.69 29.17
C THR A 44 -6.75 17.45 28.37
N ILE A 45 -5.78 17.57 27.46
CA ILE A 45 -5.22 16.41 26.76
C ILE A 45 -4.36 15.66 27.78
N GLY A 46 -4.98 14.69 28.44
CA GLY A 46 -4.37 13.85 29.45
C GLY A 46 -5.42 13.23 30.35
N VAL A 47 -5.52 11.90 30.31
CA VAL A 47 -6.41 11.03 31.09
C VAL A 47 -7.84 10.91 30.53
N LEU A 48 -8.07 9.81 29.81
CA LEU A 48 -9.41 9.21 29.70
C LEU A 48 -9.92 8.91 31.12
N PRO A 49 -11.09 9.42 31.55
CA PRO A 49 -11.72 8.93 32.76
C PRO A 49 -12.11 7.48 32.49
N VAL A 50 -11.54 6.53 33.23
CA VAL A 50 -11.96 5.13 33.22
C VAL A 50 -13.44 5.10 33.66
N PRO A 51 -14.39 4.70 32.79
CA PRO A 51 -15.75 4.48 33.25
C PRO A 51 -15.77 3.24 34.13
N GLY A 52 -16.20 3.43 35.38
CA GLY A 52 -16.30 2.39 36.40
C GLY A 52 -17.07 1.16 35.91
N ARG A 53 -16.44 0.01 36.12
CA ARG A 53 -16.92 -1.36 35.89
C ARG A 53 -18.19 -1.64 36.72
N MET A 54 -19.28 -2.08 36.08
CA MET A 54 -20.23 -3.18 36.42
C MET A 54 -21.24 -3.26 35.24
N ALA A 55 -21.45 -4.36 34.51
CA ALA A 55 -21.95 -5.65 34.96
C ALA A 55 -21.34 -6.82 34.15
N GLN A 56 -21.13 -7.96 34.81
CA GLN A 56 -20.69 -9.22 34.20
C GLN A 56 -21.74 -9.74 33.22
N THR A 57 -21.34 -10.00 31.97
CA THR A 57 -21.97 -11.02 31.12
C THR A 57 -21.08 -12.27 31.11
N PRO A 58 -21.66 -13.48 31.27
CA PRO A 58 -20.87 -14.69 31.43
C PRO A 58 -20.24 -15.09 30.09
N SER A 59 -18.93 -15.32 30.10
CA SER A 59 -18.22 -16.01 29.03
C SER A 59 -18.75 -17.45 28.92
N SER A 60 -19.15 -17.87 27.72
CA SER A 60 -19.32 -19.29 27.41
C SER A 60 -18.34 -19.73 26.32
N PRO A 61 -17.57 -20.81 26.54
CA PRO A 61 -16.68 -21.42 25.56
C PRO A 61 -17.41 -22.54 24.81
N LEU A 62 -17.42 -22.55 23.48
CA LEU A 62 -17.44 -23.82 22.75
C LEU A 62 -17.03 -23.66 21.29
N VAL A 63 -15.77 -24.00 21.06
CA VAL A 63 -15.24 -24.59 19.83
C VAL A 63 -16.02 -25.88 19.54
N ALA A 64 -16.82 -25.94 18.47
CA ALA A 64 -17.21 -27.19 17.80
C ALA A 64 -18.03 -26.93 16.52
N ALA A 65 -17.36 -26.99 15.36
CA ALA A 65 -17.87 -27.46 14.06
C ALA A 65 -16.71 -27.29 13.05
N THR A 66 -15.65 -28.08 13.19
CA THR A 66 -15.44 -29.34 12.47
C THR A 66 -15.07 -29.11 11.00
N ALA A 67 -13.82 -29.47 10.73
CA ALA A 67 -13.16 -29.54 9.44
C ALA A 67 -13.92 -30.35 8.39
N ALA A 68 -13.80 -29.94 7.12
CA ALA A 68 -13.83 -30.84 5.98
C ALA A 68 -13.11 -30.22 4.76
N ALA A 69 -12.01 -30.88 4.35
CA ALA A 69 -11.35 -30.90 3.03
C ALA A 69 -10.71 -29.60 2.48
N ALA A 70 -9.45 -29.54 2.02
CA ALA A 70 -8.45 -30.55 1.71
C ALA A 70 -7.01 -29.95 1.73
N THR A 71 -6.07 -30.75 2.23
CA THR A 71 -4.68 -30.99 1.76
C THR A 71 -4.22 -30.08 0.61
N GLU A 72 -3.17 -29.26 0.74
CA GLU A 72 -1.76 -29.70 0.68
C GLU A 72 -0.85 -28.48 0.98
N GLY A 73 0.26 -28.66 1.73
CA GLY A 73 1.29 -27.62 1.90
C GLY A 73 1.52 -27.10 3.32
N ALA A 74 1.54 -27.98 4.31
CA ALA A 74 2.07 -27.67 5.63
C ALA A 74 3.60 -27.46 5.56
N ALA A 75 4.08 -26.22 5.64
CA ALA A 75 5.32 -25.83 6.33
C ALA A 75 5.62 -24.33 6.15
N ARG A 76 4.86 -23.46 6.82
CA ARG A 76 5.48 -22.26 7.39
C ARG A 76 4.85 -22.07 8.75
N ALA A 77 5.54 -22.55 9.78
CA ALA A 77 5.26 -22.15 11.14
C ALA A 77 5.33 -20.62 11.16
N LYS A 78 4.19 -19.96 11.01
CA LYS A 78 4.04 -18.56 11.41
C LYS A 78 4.12 -18.63 12.92
N SER A 79 5.32 -18.45 13.45
CA SER A 79 5.48 -18.06 14.84
C SER A 79 4.59 -16.83 15.01
N SER A 80 3.49 -17.00 15.73
CA SER A 80 2.70 -15.91 16.26
C SER A 80 3.56 -15.23 17.32
N SER A 81 4.57 -14.50 16.87
CA SER A 81 5.40 -13.65 17.73
C SER A 81 4.61 -12.38 17.99
N ILE A 82 3.67 -12.47 18.94
CA ILE A 82 3.17 -11.33 19.68
C ILE A 82 4.31 -10.92 20.63
N PHE A 83 5.37 -10.38 20.08
CA PHE A 83 6.47 -9.77 20.83
C PHE A 83 6.89 -8.54 20.06
N GLU A 84 6.55 -7.37 20.62
CA GLU A 84 7.19 -6.07 20.39
C GLU A 84 7.71 -5.90 18.95
N GLN A 85 6.83 -5.59 18.00
CA GLN A 85 7.28 -5.10 16.70
C GLN A 85 8.02 -3.79 16.95
N GLN A 86 9.35 -3.88 16.91
CA GLN A 86 10.22 -2.73 16.85
C GLN A 86 9.73 -1.82 15.72
N PRO A 87 9.70 -0.48 15.91
CA PRO A 87 9.15 0.41 14.90
C PRO A 87 9.81 0.16 13.54
N ILE A 88 9.00 -0.10 12.51
CA ILE A 88 9.51 -0.30 11.15
C ILE A 88 10.10 1.02 10.66
N SER A 89 11.38 0.99 10.29
CA SER A 89 12.03 2.13 9.65
C SER A 89 11.56 2.24 8.19
N ILE A 90 10.79 3.28 7.88
CA ILE A 90 10.29 3.54 6.52
C ILE A 90 11.45 3.68 5.53
N ILE A 91 12.55 4.32 5.95
CA ILE A 91 13.73 4.54 5.10
C ILE A 91 14.42 3.22 4.77
N GLU A 92 14.59 2.35 5.77
CA GLU A 92 15.20 1.03 5.58
C GLU A 92 14.35 0.15 4.67
N SER A 93 13.04 0.07 4.94
CA SER A 93 12.12 -0.69 4.10
C SER A 93 12.03 -0.16 2.66
N ALA A 94 12.11 1.16 2.46
CA ALA A 94 12.12 1.73 1.11
C ALA A 94 13.41 1.38 0.35
N ASN A 95 14.56 1.40 1.03
CA ASN A 95 15.84 1.00 0.43
C ASN A 95 15.86 -0.48 0.08
N ASP A 96 15.34 -1.34 0.96
CA ASP A 96 15.23 -2.78 0.70
C ASP A 96 14.31 -3.06 -0.48
N LEU A 97 13.15 -2.40 -0.56
CA LEU A 97 12.24 -2.53 -1.69
C LEU A 97 12.87 -2.08 -3.01
N ALA A 98 13.60 -0.96 -3.00
CA ALA A 98 14.31 -0.47 -4.19
C ALA A 98 15.37 -1.48 -4.66
N ARG A 99 16.10 -2.08 -3.72
CA ARG A 99 17.08 -3.13 -4.00
C ARG A 99 16.42 -4.39 -4.54
N GLU A 100 15.35 -4.87 -3.93
CA GLU A 100 14.59 -6.04 -4.36
C GLU A 100 14.08 -5.86 -5.79
N HIS A 101 13.51 -4.69 -6.12
CA HIS A 101 13.07 -4.39 -7.49
C HIS A 101 14.22 -4.37 -8.50
N ALA A 102 15.39 -3.83 -8.13
CA ALA A 102 16.57 -3.85 -8.99
C ALA A 102 17.09 -5.27 -9.23
N GLU A 103 17.13 -6.10 -8.18
CA GLU A 103 17.52 -7.50 -8.24
C GLU A 103 16.55 -8.32 -9.10
N GLU A 104 15.24 -8.14 -8.92
CA GLU A 104 14.19 -8.80 -9.70
C GLU A 104 14.29 -8.44 -11.18
N TYR A 105 14.47 -7.15 -11.49
CA TYR A 105 14.65 -6.68 -12.86
C TYR A 105 15.90 -7.29 -13.50
N ASN A 106 17.03 -7.31 -12.80
CA ASN A 106 18.27 -7.90 -13.29
C ASN A 106 18.14 -9.42 -13.50
N ALA A 107 17.45 -10.12 -12.60
CA ALA A 107 17.18 -11.55 -12.75
C ALA A 107 16.32 -11.84 -14.00
N LYS A 108 15.25 -11.07 -14.22
CA LYS A 108 14.42 -11.15 -15.43
C LYS A 108 15.24 -10.91 -16.69
N LEU A 109 16.11 -9.91 -16.68
CA LEU A 109 16.97 -9.59 -17.82
C LEU A 109 17.94 -10.74 -18.12
N MET A 110 18.58 -11.30 -17.09
CA MET A 110 19.49 -12.44 -17.23
C MET A 110 18.80 -13.67 -17.82
N VAL A 111 17.59 -14.00 -17.35
CA VAL A 111 16.81 -15.12 -17.87
C VAL A 111 16.46 -14.88 -19.34
N PHE A 112 15.99 -13.68 -19.69
CA PHE A 112 15.66 -13.33 -21.06
C PHE A 112 16.87 -13.41 -21.99
N GLN A 113 18.02 -12.87 -21.57
CA GLN A 113 19.27 -12.96 -22.33
C GLN A 113 19.72 -14.41 -22.53
N THR A 114 19.65 -15.22 -21.48
CA THR A 114 19.97 -16.65 -21.55
C THR A 114 19.04 -17.39 -22.50
N PHE A 115 17.74 -17.10 -22.43
CA PHE A 115 16.76 -17.64 -23.35
C PHE A 115 17.08 -17.25 -24.80
N CYS A 116 17.35 -15.97 -25.08
CA CYS A 116 17.72 -15.51 -26.42
C CYS A 116 18.97 -16.22 -26.94
N ALA A 117 20.01 -16.37 -26.12
CA ALA A 117 21.22 -17.07 -26.49
C ALA A 117 20.94 -18.55 -26.84
N LYS A 118 20.11 -19.23 -26.05
CA LYS A 118 19.74 -20.63 -26.30
C LYS A 118 18.83 -20.81 -27.51
N PHE A 119 17.91 -19.86 -27.72
CA PHE A 119 17.07 -19.83 -28.90
C PHE A 119 17.92 -19.68 -30.16
N GLU A 120 18.88 -18.74 -30.17
CA GLU A 120 19.79 -18.53 -31.28
C GLU A 120 20.67 -19.76 -31.56
N GLU A 121 21.23 -20.38 -30.51
CA GLU A 121 21.99 -21.63 -30.62
C GLU A 121 21.16 -22.75 -31.26
N ALA A 122 19.89 -22.88 -30.86
CA ALA A 122 18.97 -23.85 -31.44
C ALA A 122 18.59 -23.50 -32.89
N ALA A 123 18.32 -22.22 -33.19
CA ALA A 123 18.00 -21.75 -34.53
C ALA A 123 19.14 -22.04 -35.52
N GLN A 124 20.39 -21.92 -35.08
CA GLN A 124 21.57 -22.23 -35.89
C GLN A 124 21.62 -23.70 -36.33
N GLN A 125 21.07 -24.64 -35.55
CA GLN A 125 20.95 -26.05 -35.97
C GLN A 125 20.07 -26.21 -37.21
N PHE A 126 19.13 -25.28 -37.42
CA PHE A 126 18.22 -25.26 -38.56
C PHE A 126 18.62 -24.23 -39.62
N ALA A 127 19.71 -23.49 -39.40
CA ALA A 127 20.15 -22.45 -40.31
C ALA A 127 20.76 -23.01 -41.61
N THR A 128 20.98 -24.32 -41.73
CA THR A 128 21.47 -24.97 -42.95
C THR A 128 20.70 -26.26 -43.25
N GLY A 129 20.86 -26.82 -44.46
CA GLY A 129 20.28 -28.12 -44.82
C GLY A 129 18.82 -28.09 -45.33
N PRO A 130 18.17 -29.27 -45.43
CA PRO A 130 16.80 -29.41 -45.94
C PRO A 130 15.74 -28.64 -45.13
N GLN A 131 15.90 -28.57 -43.81
CA GLN A 131 14.98 -27.89 -42.91
C GLN A 131 14.95 -26.39 -43.18
N ARG A 132 16.12 -25.76 -43.39
CA ARG A 132 16.22 -24.35 -43.79
C ARG A 132 15.48 -24.09 -45.09
N ARG A 133 15.69 -24.95 -46.11
CA ARG A 133 15.04 -24.79 -47.42
C ARG A 133 13.53 -24.92 -47.32
N PHE A 134 13.05 -25.88 -46.55
CA PHE A 134 11.62 -26.02 -46.27
C PHE A 134 11.05 -24.78 -45.58
N ALA A 135 11.68 -24.31 -44.50
CA ALA A 135 11.23 -23.13 -43.77
C ALA A 135 11.22 -21.88 -44.66
N GLN A 136 12.22 -21.74 -45.54
CA GLN A 136 12.31 -20.64 -46.49
C GLN A 136 11.20 -20.73 -47.54
N GLN A 137 11.01 -21.88 -48.19
CA GLN A 137 9.90 -22.08 -49.14
C GLN A 137 8.53 -21.87 -48.50
N PHE A 138 8.35 -22.30 -47.26
CA PHE A 138 7.14 -22.05 -46.51
C PHE A 138 6.93 -20.56 -46.25
N ALA A 139 7.96 -19.83 -45.84
CA ALA A 139 7.90 -18.39 -45.62
C ALA A 139 7.60 -17.62 -46.92
N ASP A 140 8.29 -17.96 -48.02
CA ASP A 140 8.09 -17.37 -49.35
C ASP A 140 6.64 -17.59 -49.82
N SER A 141 6.12 -18.82 -49.67
CA SER A 141 4.72 -19.16 -49.97
C SER A 141 3.71 -18.42 -49.09
N PHE A 142 3.96 -18.33 -47.78
CA PHE A 142 3.07 -17.69 -46.82
C PHE A 142 3.03 -16.16 -47.01
N LEU A 143 4.17 -15.55 -47.27
CA LEU A 143 4.33 -14.10 -47.44
C LEU A 143 4.04 -13.64 -48.88
N GLY A 144 3.96 -14.57 -49.84
CA GLY A 144 3.70 -14.29 -51.25
C GLY A 144 4.87 -13.57 -51.94
N ILE A 145 6.10 -13.84 -51.52
CA ILE A 145 7.34 -13.26 -52.06
C ILE A 145 8.14 -14.32 -52.83
#